data_AF-A0A842SQP7-F1
#
_entry.id   AF-A0A842SQP7-F1
#
_cell.length_a   1.000
_cell.length_b   1.000
_cell.length_c   1.000
_cell.angle_alpha   90.00
_cell.angle_beta   90.00
_cell.angle_gamma   90.00
#
_symmetry.space_group_name_H-M   'P 1'
#
loop_
_entity.id
_entity.type
_entity.pdbx_description
1 polymer ?
#
loop_
_entity_poly.entity_id
_entity_poly.type
_entity_poly.pdbx_seq_one_letter_code
_entity_poly.pdbx_strand_id
1 'polypeptide(L)'
;MSYRYLYQSRKLLAYSIMVGGVMLDQVTTRYGLYIGYYESNPIASWLIGAGLWLTIDILLLVSIIGLTMYISEKIETFNNVSYIYPFLLGLIRMYAGIKNIGLIM
;
A
#
# COMPACT_ATOMS: atom_id res chain seq x y z
N MET A 1 -13.68 26.66 7.69
CA MET A 1 -12.96 25.37 7.84
C MET A 1 -11.49 25.62 7.50
N SER A 2 -10.55 25.43 8.44
CA SER A 2 -9.14 25.81 8.23
C SER A 2 -8.42 24.83 7.29
N TYR A 3 -7.56 25.34 6.39
CA TYR A 3 -6.75 24.57 5.44
C TYR A 3 -6.00 23.37 6.09
N ARG A 4 -5.60 23.52 7.35
CA ARG A 4 -4.91 22.48 8.12
C ARG A 4 -5.77 21.24 8.37
N TYR A 5 -7.08 21.41 8.57
CA TYR A 5 -8.01 20.29 8.75
C TYR A 5 -8.17 19.48 7.46
N LEU A 6 -8.40 20.17 6.34
CA LEU A 6 -8.58 19.50 5.04
C LEU A 6 -7.34 18.68 4.67
N TYR A 7 -6.16 19.21 4.92
CA TYR A 7 -4.91 18.52 4.69
C TYR A 7 -4.74 17.26 5.55
N GLN A 8 -5.04 17.33 6.85
CA GLN A 8 -4.98 16.17 7.73
C GLN A 8 -5.98 15.08 7.32
N SER A 9 -7.20 15.46 6.93
CA SER A 9 -8.19 14.50 6.42
C SER A 9 -7.71 13.80 5.16
N ARG A 10 -7.04 14.51 4.23
CA ARG A 10 -6.45 13.90 3.02
C ARG A 10 -5.34 12.92 3.35
N LYS A 11 -4.47 13.26 4.30
CA LYS A 11 -3.41 12.37 4.79
C LYS A 11 -3.99 11.09 5.37
N LEU A 12 -4.98 11.22 6.25
CA LEU A 12 -5.62 10.07 6.88
C LEU A 12 -6.28 9.16 5.83
N LEU A 13 -7.02 9.75 4.88
CA LEU A 13 -7.61 9.01 3.77
C LEU A 13 -6.55 8.28 2.93
N ALA A 14 -5.46 8.95 2.57
CA ALA A 14 -4.37 8.37 1.80
C ALA A 14 -3.72 7.16 2.49
N TYR A 15 -3.43 7.27 3.79
CA TYR A 15 -2.89 6.15 4.56
C TYR A 15 -3.90 5.02 4.74
N SER A 16 -5.18 5.32 4.96
CA SER A 16 -6.23 4.30 5.03
C SER A 16 -6.36 3.53 3.71
N ILE A 17 -6.31 4.22 2.57
CA ILE A 17 -6.31 3.60 1.24
C ILE A 17 -5.06 2.75 1.03
N MET A 18 -3.90 3.23 1.47
CA MET A 18 -2.65 2.47 1.42
C MET A 18 -2.72 1.17 2.20
N VAL A 19 -3.11 1.24 3.47
CA VAL A 19 -3.22 0.06 4.35
C VAL A 19 -4.28 -0.89 3.81
N GLY A 20 -5.47 -0.38 3.46
CA GLY A 20 -6.56 -1.19 2.89
C GLY A 20 -6.15 -1.88 1.59
N GLY A 21 -5.48 -1.17 0.69
CA GLY A 21 -4.98 -1.73 -0.57
C GLY A 21 -3.96 -2.83 -0.35
N VAL A 22 -2.97 -2.63 0.53
CA VAL A 22 -1.97 -3.66 0.87
C VAL A 22 -2.61 -4.88 1.52
N MET A 23 -3.55 -4.68 2.44
CA MET A 23 -4.28 -5.79 3.06
C MET A 23 -5.10 -6.59 2.04
N LEU A 24 -5.82 -5.91 1.15
CA LEU A 24 -6.61 -6.55 0.10
C LEU A 24 -5.72 -7.38 -0.82
N ASP A 25 -4.62 -6.81 -1.31
CA ASP A 25 -3.64 -7.49 -2.16
C ASP A 25 -3.06 -8.73 -1.45
N GLN A 26 -2.59 -8.59 -0.21
CA GLN A 26 -2.05 -9.70 0.58
C GLN A 26 -3.05 -10.85 0.77
N VAL A 27 -4.29 -10.53 1.17
CA VAL A 27 -5.31 -11.55 1.44
C VAL A 27 -5.70 -12.25 0.15
N THR A 28 -5.92 -11.50 -0.92
CA THR A 28 -6.40 -12.05 -2.19
C THR A 28 -5.34 -12.90 -2.87
N THR A 29 -4.08 -12.47 -2.93
CA THR A 29 -3.01 -13.33 -3.48
C THR A 29 -2.80 -14.58 -2.63
N ARG A 30 -2.79 -14.47 -1.29
CA ARG A 30 -2.66 -15.68 -0.44
C ARG A 30 -3.78 -16.67 -0.68
N TYR A 31 -5.01 -16.18 -0.81
CA TYR A 31 -6.14 -17.03 -1.14
C TYR A 31 -6.02 -17.64 -2.54
N GLY A 32 -5.62 -16.84 -3.55
CA GLY A 32 -5.36 -17.31 -4.91
C GLY A 32 -4.32 -18.44 -4.94
N LEU A 33 -3.21 -18.27 -4.23
CA LEU A 33 -2.17 -19.29 -4.10
C LEU A 33 -2.69 -20.56 -3.40
N TYR A 34 -3.53 -20.40 -2.37
CA TYR A 34 -4.12 -21.53 -1.65
C TYR A 34 -5.02 -22.40 -2.55
N ILE A 35 -5.75 -21.79 -3.49
CA ILE A 35 -6.62 -22.51 -4.42
C ILE A 35 -5.90 -22.99 -5.70
N GLY A 36 -4.59 -22.73 -5.84
CA GLY A 36 -3.76 -23.26 -6.92
C GLY A 36 -3.42 -22.28 -8.05
N TYR A 37 -3.73 -20.99 -7.92
CA TYR A 37 -3.18 -19.97 -8.82
C TYR A 37 -1.68 -19.77 -8.59
N TYR A 38 -0.99 -19.20 -9.59
CA TYR A 38 0.43 -18.85 -9.49
C TYR A 38 0.60 -17.32 -9.52
N GLU A 39 1.58 -16.83 -8.78
CA GLU A 39 1.97 -15.42 -8.82
C GLU A 39 2.76 -15.14 -10.09
N SER A 40 2.27 -14.20 -10.90
CA SER A 40 2.87 -13.84 -12.19
C SER A 40 4.07 -12.91 -12.05
N ASN A 41 4.13 -12.13 -10.97
CA ASN A 41 5.24 -11.24 -10.69
C ASN A 41 6.42 -12.04 -10.14
N PRO A 42 7.58 -12.11 -10.84
CA PRO A 42 8.70 -12.93 -10.43
C PRO A 42 9.31 -12.49 -9.09
N ILE A 43 9.28 -11.18 -8.79
CA ILE A 43 9.79 -10.65 -7.52
C ILE A 43 8.86 -11.04 -6.38
N ALA A 44 7.55 -10.89 -6.58
CA ALA A 44 6.56 -11.29 -5.57
C ALA A 44 6.60 -12.81 -5.33
N SER A 45 6.66 -13.60 -6.40
CA SER A 45 6.79 -15.06 -6.33
C SER A 45 8.04 -15.49 -5.55
N TRP A 46 9.19 -14.84 -5.79
CA TRP A 46 10.41 -15.09 -5.04
C TRP A 46 10.26 -14.72 -3.55
N LEU A 47 9.70 -13.55 -3.24
CA LEU A 47 9.45 -13.12 -1.86
C LEU A 47 8.50 -14.06 -1.11
N ILE A 48 7.50 -14.58 -1.81
CA ILE A 48 6.54 -15.56 -1.29
C ILE A 48 7.25 -16.88 -1.01
N GLY A 49 8.02 -17.40 -1.97
CA GLY A 49 8.79 -18.62 -1.82
C GLY A 49 9.84 -18.55 -0.70
N ALA A 50 10.40 -17.37 -0.45
CA ALA A 50 11.33 -17.12 0.66
C ALA A 50 10.63 -16.87 2.01
N GLY A 51 9.29 -16.78 2.06
CA GLY A 51 8.55 -16.42 3.28
C GLY A 51 8.75 -14.97 3.73
N LEU A 52 9.36 -14.12 2.89
CA LEU A 52 9.74 -12.75 3.21
C LEU A 52 8.66 -11.73 2.85
N TRP A 53 7.65 -12.14 2.08
CA TRP A 53 6.72 -11.20 1.46
C TRP A 53 5.99 -10.29 2.45
N LEU A 54 5.40 -10.85 3.51
CA LEU A 54 4.71 -10.07 4.55
C LEU A 54 5.67 -9.12 5.27
N THR A 55 6.87 -9.60 5.60
CA THR A 55 7.89 -8.80 6.29
C THR A 55 8.30 -7.60 5.45
N ILE A 56 8.54 -7.80 4.15
CA ILE A 56 8.88 -6.72 3.22
C ILE A 56 7.73 -5.73 3.07
N ASP A 57 6.48 -6.19 2.96
CA ASP A 57 5.32 -5.30 2.88
C ASP A 57 5.15 -4.45 4.15
N ILE A 58 5.37 -5.02 5.34
CA ILE A 58 5.36 -4.27 6.61
C ILE A 58 6.49 -3.24 6.64
N LEU A 59 7.71 -3.62 6.26
CA LEU A 59 8.85 -2.70 6.22
C LEU A 59 8.62 -1.55 5.23
N LEU A 60 8.03 -1.84 4.07
CA LEU A 60 7.64 -0.81 3.10
C LEU A 60 6.56 0.11 3.67
N LEU A 61 5.51 -0.43 4.29
CA LEU A 61 4.48 0.40 4.93
C LEU A 61 5.08 1.34 5.99
N VAL A 62 5.87 0.80 6.91
CA VAL A 62 6.48 1.58 8.00
C VAL A 62 7.47 2.61 7.45
N SER A 63 8.33 2.23 6.51
CA SER A 63 9.30 3.15 5.92
C SER A 63 8.63 4.28 5.15
N ILE A 64 7.56 3.98 4.39
CA ILE A 64 6.83 4.98 3.63
C ILE A 64 6.15 5.97 4.57
N ILE A 65 5.44 5.50 5.60
CA ILE A 65 4.81 6.36 6.61
C ILE A 65 5.87 7.21 7.32
N GLY A 66 6.96 6.60 7.78
CA GLY A 66 8.04 7.30 8.46
C GLY A 66 8.69 8.37 7.59
N LEU A 67 9.00 8.02 6.34
CA LEU A 67 9.64 8.92 5.38
C LEU A 67 8.73 10.09 5.01
N THR A 68 7.46 9.84 4.71
CA THR A 68 6.50 10.91 4.38
C THR A 68 6.24 11.81 5.57
N MET A 69 6.20 11.29 6.80
CA MET A 69 6.10 12.11 8.02
C MET A 69 7.35 12.97 8.21
N TYR A 70 8.55 12.38 8.14
CA TYR A 70 9.81 13.09 8.29
C TYR A 70 9.99 14.21 7.24
N ILE A 71 9.74 13.90 5.97
CA ILE A 71 9.86 14.88 4.88
C ILE A 71 8.85 16.02 5.05
N SER A 72 7.61 15.71 5.47
CA SER A 72 6.58 16.73 5.70
C SER A 72 6.95 17.73 6.80
N GLU A 73 7.73 17.30 7.80
CA GLU A 73 8.19 18.17 8.89
C GLU A 73 9.37 19.06 8.47
N LYS A 74 10.21 18.59 7.55
CA LYS A 74 11.42 19.30 7.13
C LYS A 74 11.22 20.21 5.92
N ILE A 75 10.25 19.92 5.06
CA ILE A 75 10.05 20.61 3.79
C ILE A 75 8.59 21.08 3.69
N GLU A 76 8.35 22.36 3.97
CA GLU A 76 6.98 22.95 3.94
C GLU A 76 6.28 22.73 2.59
N THR A 77 7.00 22.88 1.48
CA THR A 77 6.46 22.67 0.13
C THR A 77 5.98 21.23 -0.07
N PHE A 78 6.65 20.28 0.55
CA PHE A 78 6.33 18.85 0.45
C PHE A 78 5.18 18.45 1.37
N ASN A 79 4.87 19.26 2.38
CA ASN A 79 3.76 19.03 3.28
C ASN A 79 2.48 18.84 2.44
N ASN A 80 2.14 19.80 1.57
CA ASN A 80 0.90 19.76 0.78
C ASN A 80 0.78 18.59 -0.23
N VAL A 81 1.85 17.86 -0.52
CA VAL A 81 1.87 16.77 -1.52
C VAL A 81 2.30 15.41 -0.95
N SER A 82 2.76 15.36 0.31
CA SER A 82 3.26 14.15 0.97
C SER A 82 2.26 12.99 1.01
N TYR A 83 0.95 13.28 0.97
CA TYR A 83 -0.10 12.26 0.96
C TYR A 83 -0.28 11.59 -0.42
N ILE A 84 0.25 12.16 -1.51
CA ILE A 84 0.07 11.63 -2.86
C ILE A 84 0.72 10.27 -3.01
N TYR A 85 1.91 10.11 -2.43
CA TYR A 85 2.66 8.86 -2.52
C TYR A 85 1.93 7.65 -1.87
N PRO A 86 1.53 7.71 -0.58
CA PRO A 86 0.77 6.62 0.03
C PRO A 86 -0.58 6.39 -0.67
N PHE A 87 -1.22 7.45 -1.16
CA PHE A 87 -2.47 7.34 -1.93
C PHE A 87 -2.27 6.54 -3.22
N LEU A 88 -1.28 6.89 -4.04
CA LEU A 88 -0.99 6.19 -5.30
C LEU A 88 -0.59 4.73 -5.06
N LEU A 89 0.26 4.48 -4.07
CA LEU A 89 0.64 3.11 -3.69
C LEU A 89 -0.59 2.28 -3.31
N GLY A 90 -1.47 2.86 -2.49
CA GLY A 90 -2.70 2.21 -2.08
C GLY A 90 -3.62 1.89 -3.23
N LEU A 91 -3.80 2.82 -4.18
CA LEU A 91 -4.59 2.56 -5.39
C LEU A 91 -4.01 1.44 -6.25
N ILE A 92 -2.68 1.40 -6.44
CA ILE A 92 -2.03 0.33 -7.20
C ILE A 92 -2.27 -1.02 -6.53
N ARG A 93 -2.09 -1.11 -5.21
CA ARG A 93 -2.31 -2.35 -4.45
C ARG A 93 -3.78 -2.76 -4.42
N MET A 94 -4.68 -1.79 -4.30
CA MET A 94 -6.12 -2.06 -4.33
C MET A 94 -6.56 -2.57 -5.71
N TYR A 95 -6.03 -2.00 -6.80
CA TYR A 95 -6.25 -2.50 -8.16
C TYR A 95 -5.74 -3.93 -8.33
N ALA A 96 -4.53 -4.24 -7.83
CA ALA A 96 -3.99 -5.59 -7.85
C ALA A 96 -4.89 -6.58 -7.09
N GLY A 97 -5.31 -6.23 -5.87
CA GLY A 97 -6.22 -7.05 -5.07
C GLY A 97 -7.59 -7.26 -5.73
N ILE A 98 -8.17 -6.24 -6.35
CA ILE A 98 -9.42 -6.37 -7.12
C ILE A 98 -9.23 -7.31 -8.32
N LYS A 99 -8.09 -7.19 -9.03
CA LYS A 99 -7.76 -8.09 -10.14
C LYS A 99 -7.64 -9.53 -9.66
N ASN A 100 -7.01 -9.77 -8.50
CA ASN A 100 -6.93 -11.09 -7.89
C ASN A 100 -8.32 -11.65 -7.57
N ILE A 101 -9.23 -10.84 -7.01
CA ILE A 101 -10.62 -11.26 -6.78
C ILE A 101 -11.29 -11.71 -8.08
N GLY A 102 -11.11 -10.95 -9.17
CA GLY A 102 -11.67 -11.31 -10.48
C GLY A 102 -11.04 -12.56 -11.12
N LEU A 103 -9.88 -13.03 -10.63
CA LEU A 103 -9.31 -14.33 -11.01
C LEU A 103 -9.83 -15.45 -10.11
N ILE A 104 -10.10 -15.15 -8.84
CA ILE A 104 -10.53 -16.12 -7.82
C ILE A 104 -12.01 -16.49 -7.99
N MET A 105 -12.86 -15.53 -8.35
CA MET A 105 -14.29 -15.70 -8.59
C MET A 105 -14.59 -16.01 -10.05
#